data_AF-A0A9P6YLH8-F1
#
_entry.id   AF-A0A9P6YLH8-F1
#
_cell.length_a   1.000
_cell.length_b   1.000
_cell.length_c   1.000
_cell.angle_alpha   90.00
_cell.angle_beta   90.00
_cell.angle_gamma   90.00
#
_symmetry.space_group_name_H-M   'P 1'
#
loop_
_entity.id
_entity.type
_entity.pdbx_description
1 polymer ?
#
loop_
_entity_poly.entity_id
_entity_poly.type
_entity_poly.pdbx_seq_one_letter_code
_entity_poly.pdbx_strand_id
1 'polypeptide(L)'
;MGLNEFLKEACKAKLENIPESRQLLYIKSANIFRFLNESSVDSLAEQYTNVLGEYIQHLEQFYDAASIQERKYMLELQSIWELCQILYFQKEQPCQITQLLDWQSKVFQRYLWEYDRYNIHISTLKNKDFWPFAYRLVLFGQLDSLSNLLSAAISTFPTDLVPFLKEIQSSLSQPDRHSILHPLLAQLKQQEDTKDLVILCNLLLGDIRTISRHAVHPVQIHIASRLYNNTTTPSYASEGGRDLLESLMIGDIYSAFSFCVQHDWWLIVHLCFLFSKKQMLDRSIQVALNDGSMLELKCTDYFTVFYASSLMNGCGAWKDGFYYLLACEETGKLAINEHLKRMEFENEIELKKMVNFCVDHELKGEGLAIYERKALKYLDLKEYQNAIDYFELAERFVCFDMVLIQVIQDYSSTGTLVELDIKERPEKTVYTKVYSYLLAIKQSVNESDYTAAGREFRDLVQLVTLPDWIISLVYQEGVKLVEKKGDCLELDVLLSLKEMWKELQCEENSLEFDLFLDTSSITLSRAIDRQSE
;
A
#
# COMPACT_ATOMS: atom_id res chain seq x y z
N MET A 1 18.50 -6.10 -9.62
CA MET A 1 19.07 -4.97 -8.85
C MET A 1 18.12 -3.79 -8.86
N GLY A 2 17.68 -3.33 -10.05
CA GLY A 2 16.76 -2.19 -10.18
C GLY A 2 15.39 -2.31 -9.47
N LEU A 3 14.75 -3.49 -9.50
CA LEU A 3 13.46 -3.68 -8.80
C LEU A 3 13.57 -3.44 -7.28
N ASN A 4 14.64 -3.91 -6.65
CA ASN A 4 14.85 -3.72 -5.21
C ASN A 4 15.07 -2.24 -4.85
N GLU A 5 15.69 -1.47 -5.74
CA GLU A 5 15.87 -0.03 -5.54
C GLU A 5 14.55 0.72 -5.66
N PHE A 6 13.78 0.44 -6.71
CA PHE A 6 12.42 0.94 -6.87
C PHE A 6 11.55 0.65 -5.63
N LEU A 7 11.52 -0.61 -5.17
CA LEU A 7 10.73 -1.00 -4.00
C LEU A 7 11.19 -0.29 -2.72
N LYS A 8 12.50 -0.06 -2.56
CA LYS A 8 13.02 0.68 -1.40
C LYS A 8 12.46 2.09 -1.33
N GLU A 9 12.28 2.76 -2.48
CA GLU A 9 11.68 4.09 -2.56
C GLU A 9 10.16 4.04 -2.45
N ALA A 10 9.49 3.20 -3.24
CA ALA A 10 8.03 3.09 -3.26
C ALA A 10 7.46 2.67 -1.90
N CYS A 11 8.12 1.76 -1.18
CA CYS A 11 7.70 1.35 0.17
C CYS A 11 7.84 2.46 1.23
N LYS A 12 8.47 3.62 0.92
CA LYS A 12 8.49 4.80 1.81
C LYS A 12 7.36 5.79 1.52
N ALA A 13 6.57 5.57 0.46
CA ALA A 13 5.52 6.48 0.07
C ALA A 13 4.50 6.69 1.20
N LYS A 14 4.01 7.92 1.29
CA LYS A 14 2.96 8.35 2.22
C LYS A 14 1.99 9.23 1.44
N LEU A 15 0.71 9.10 1.76
CA LEU A 15 -0.29 10.03 1.27
C LEU A 15 -0.30 11.26 2.18
N GLU A 16 0.06 12.40 1.62
CA GLU A 16 0.06 13.68 2.35
C GLU A 16 -1.35 14.27 2.42
N ASN A 17 -1.66 14.97 3.51
CA ASN A 17 -2.87 15.78 3.67
C ASN A 17 -4.21 15.03 3.53
N ILE A 18 -4.24 13.74 3.89
CA ILE A 18 -5.48 12.95 3.88
C ILE A 18 -6.20 13.02 5.23
N PRO A 19 -7.49 13.42 5.26
CA PRO A 19 -8.28 13.38 6.48
C PRO A 19 -8.38 11.96 7.04
N GLU A 20 -8.32 11.81 8.37
CA GLU A 20 -8.49 10.52 9.05
C GLU A 20 -9.81 9.83 8.66
N SER A 21 -10.86 10.61 8.40
CA SER A 21 -12.16 10.09 7.97
C SER A 21 -12.07 9.27 6.67
N ARG A 22 -11.09 9.53 5.80
CA ARG A 22 -10.90 8.80 4.53
C ARG A 22 -10.48 7.34 4.72
N GLN A 23 -10.04 6.97 5.92
CA GLN A 23 -9.79 5.56 6.27
C GLN A 23 -11.04 4.69 6.06
N LEU A 24 -12.24 5.23 6.27
CA LEU A 24 -13.50 4.49 6.04
C LEU A 24 -13.64 4.05 4.57
N LEU A 25 -13.34 4.96 3.63
CA LEU A 25 -13.33 4.67 2.20
C LEU A 25 -12.31 3.57 1.88
N TYR A 26 -11.11 3.67 2.44
CA TYR A 26 -10.01 2.73 2.17
C TYR A 26 -10.30 1.32 2.69
N ILE A 27 -10.76 1.18 3.93
CA ILE A 27 -11.07 -0.13 4.52
C ILE A 27 -12.19 -0.83 3.73
N LYS A 28 -13.27 -0.10 3.40
CA LYS A 28 -14.37 -0.65 2.60
C LYS A 28 -13.92 -1.05 1.20
N SER A 29 -13.09 -0.23 0.57
CA SER A 29 -12.54 -0.52 -0.77
C SER A 29 -11.61 -1.71 -0.75
N ALA A 30 -10.76 -1.86 0.28
CA ALA A 30 -9.89 -3.01 0.46
C ALA A 30 -10.69 -4.32 0.59
N ASN A 31 -11.85 -4.29 1.25
CA ASN A 31 -12.73 -5.45 1.33
C ASN A 31 -13.27 -5.86 -0.05
N ILE A 32 -13.69 -4.91 -0.89
CA ILE A 32 -14.08 -5.20 -2.28
C ILE A 32 -12.88 -5.79 -3.04
N PHE A 33 -11.71 -5.19 -2.86
CA PHE A 33 -10.49 -5.58 -3.54
C PHE A 33 -10.05 -7.02 -3.23
N ARG A 34 -10.28 -7.52 -2.01
CA ARG A 34 -9.98 -8.93 -1.67
C ARG A 34 -10.76 -9.93 -2.51
N PHE A 35 -11.96 -9.58 -2.94
CA PHE A 35 -12.83 -10.43 -3.76
C PHE A 35 -12.81 -10.03 -5.25
N LEU A 36 -11.74 -9.34 -5.70
CA LEU A 36 -11.63 -8.82 -7.06
C LEU A 36 -11.81 -9.92 -8.11
N ASN A 37 -11.36 -11.15 -7.85
CA ASN A 37 -11.44 -12.25 -8.82
C ASN A 37 -12.79 -12.97 -8.85
N GLU A 38 -13.65 -12.72 -7.87
CA GLU A 38 -14.95 -13.41 -7.74
C GLU A 38 -16.10 -12.64 -8.42
N SER A 39 -15.91 -11.34 -8.67
CA SER A 39 -16.93 -10.45 -9.22
C SER A 39 -16.62 -10.00 -10.65
N SER A 40 -17.66 -9.76 -11.44
CA SER A 40 -17.51 -9.11 -12.75
C SER A 40 -17.03 -7.67 -12.60
N VAL A 41 -16.35 -7.15 -13.62
CA VAL A 41 -15.83 -5.77 -13.62
C VAL A 41 -16.93 -4.75 -13.38
N ASP A 42 -18.10 -4.95 -13.98
CA ASP A 42 -19.20 -3.99 -13.85
C ASP A 42 -19.83 -4.04 -12.44
N SER A 43 -19.86 -5.23 -11.81
CA SER A 43 -20.26 -5.38 -10.40
C SER A 43 -19.27 -4.71 -9.46
N LEU A 44 -17.96 -4.88 -9.71
CA LEU A 44 -16.92 -4.20 -8.94
C LEU A 44 -17.02 -2.68 -9.07
N ALA A 45 -17.22 -2.18 -10.29
CA ALA A 45 -17.40 -0.75 -10.54
C ALA A 45 -18.58 -0.17 -9.72
N GLU A 46 -19.71 -0.89 -9.70
CA GLU A 46 -20.89 -0.54 -8.92
C GLU A 46 -20.63 -0.58 -7.40
N GLN A 47 -19.91 -1.59 -6.91
CA GLN A 47 -19.54 -1.69 -5.48
C GLN A 47 -18.66 -0.52 -5.04
N TYR A 48 -17.67 -0.12 -5.83
CA TYR A 48 -16.84 1.06 -5.53
C TYR A 48 -17.64 2.36 -5.62
N THR A 49 -18.58 2.49 -6.56
CA THR A 49 -19.53 3.63 -6.60
C THR A 49 -20.32 3.73 -5.30
N ASN A 50 -20.83 2.60 -4.79
CA ASN A 50 -21.59 2.57 -3.54
C ASN A 50 -20.73 2.97 -2.34
N VAL A 51 -19.50 2.44 -2.23
CA VAL A 51 -18.60 2.80 -1.14
C VAL A 51 -18.22 4.29 -1.16
N LEU A 52 -17.97 4.85 -2.35
CA LEU A 52 -17.70 6.27 -2.50
C LEU A 52 -18.92 7.12 -2.11
N GLY A 53 -20.11 6.73 -2.54
CA GLY A 53 -21.37 7.38 -2.17
C GLY A 53 -21.65 7.34 -0.67
N GLU A 54 -21.44 6.19 -0.03
CA GLU A 54 -21.55 6.03 1.42
C GLU A 54 -20.57 6.94 2.18
N TYR A 55 -19.34 7.09 1.67
CA TYR A 55 -18.37 8.00 2.27
C TYR A 55 -18.78 9.46 2.12
N ILE A 56 -19.28 9.87 0.94
CA ILE A 56 -19.81 11.22 0.72
C ILE A 56 -21.01 11.50 1.65
N GLN A 57 -21.93 10.56 1.81
CA GLN A 57 -23.04 10.66 2.76
C GLN A 57 -22.57 10.74 4.21
N HIS A 58 -21.49 10.05 4.56
CA HIS A 58 -20.89 10.17 5.88
C HIS A 58 -20.34 11.59 6.11
N LEU A 59 -19.65 12.17 5.12
CA LEU A 59 -19.14 13.54 5.20
C LEU A 59 -20.26 14.59 5.31
N GLU A 60 -21.45 14.34 4.73
CA GLU A 60 -22.62 15.22 4.87
C GLU A 60 -23.13 15.38 6.30
N GLN A 61 -22.79 14.45 7.18
CA GLN A 61 -23.17 14.51 8.59
C GLN A 61 -22.35 15.54 9.36
N PHE A 62 -21.25 16.05 8.78
CA PHE A 62 -20.33 16.99 9.41
C PHE A 62 -20.35 18.35 8.69
N TYR A 63 -20.33 19.43 9.47
CA TYR A 63 -20.42 20.81 8.97
C TYR A 63 -19.13 21.61 9.16
N ASP A 64 -18.03 20.96 9.55
CA ASP A 64 -16.73 21.61 9.66
C ASP A 64 -16.09 21.87 8.29
N ALA A 65 -15.22 22.87 8.22
CA ALA A 65 -14.62 23.32 6.96
C ALA A 65 -13.79 22.22 6.27
N ALA A 66 -13.14 21.33 7.03
CA ALA A 66 -12.33 20.26 6.46
C ALA A 66 -13.24 19.20 5.80
N SER A 67 -14.31 18.78 6.47
CA SER A 67 -15.29 17.84 5.90
C SER A 67 -16.01 18.40 4.67
N ILE A 68 -16.33 19.70 4.66
CA ILE A 68 -16.94 20.36 3.49
C ILE A 68 -15.99 20.35 2.29
N GLN A 69 -14.71 20.68 2.53
CA GLN A 69 -13.69 20.68 1.48
C GLN A 69 -13.43 19.27 0.94
N GLU A 70 -13.33 18.29 1.85
CA GLU A 70 -13.19 16.88 1.50
C GLU A 70 -14.38 16.37 0.70
N ARG A 71 -15.61 16.72 1.09
CA ARG A 71 -16.82 16.36 0.35
C ARG A 71 -16.81 16.91 -1.07
N LYS A 72 -16.40 18.18 -1.24
CA LYS A 72 -16.28 18.79 -2.57
C LYS A 72 -15.29 18.01 -3.44
N TYR A 73 -14.13 17.68 -2.88
CA TYR A 73 -13.12 16.89 -3.57
C TYR A 73 -13.64 15.48 -3.93
N MET A 74 -14.35 14.82 -3.02
CA MET A 74 -14.95 13.50 -3.27
C MET A 74 -16.06 13.51 -4.33
N LEU A 75 -16.85 14.58 -4.43
CA LEU A 75 -17.84 14.76 -5.50
C LEU A 75 -17.18 14.91 -6.88
N GLU A 76 -16.05 15.61 -6.96
CA GLU A 76 -15.26 15.70 -8.19
C GLU A 76 -14.73 14.31 -8.58
N LEU A 77 -14.18 13.57 -7.61
CA LEU A 77 -13.71 12.20 -7.82
C LEU A 77 -14.83 11.24 -8.24
N GLN A 78 -16.02 11.35 -7.63
CA GLN A 78 -17.21 10.61 -8.03
C GLN A 78 -17.62 10.91 -9.46
N SER A 79 -17.55 12.17 -9.89
CA SER A 79 -17.89 12.53 -11.26
C SER A 79 -16.96 11.88 -12.30
N ILE A 80 -15.67 11.77 -11.99
CA ILE A 80 -14.70 11.08 -12.85
C ILE A 80 -14.99 9.58 -12.89
N TRP A 81 -15.29 8.99 -11.73
CA TRP A 81 -15.64 7.57 -11.63
C TRP A 81 -16.91 7.23 -12.41
N GLU A 82 -17.97 8.03 -12.27
CA GLU A 82 -19.22 7.88 -13.01
C GLU A 82 -19.01 7.96 -14.52
N LEU A 83 -18.15 8.88 -14.98
CA LEU A 83 -17.79 8.95 -16.40
C LEU A 83 -17.13 7.65 -16.87
N CYS A 84 -16.17 7.11 -16.10
CA CYS A 84 -15.53 5.85 -16.43
C CYS A 84 -16.53 4.69 -16.47
N GLN A 85 -17.47 4.66 -15.53
CA GLN A 85 -18.53 3.66 -15.50
C GLN A 85 -19.43 3.74 -16.73
N ILE A 86 -19.80 4.94 -17.16
CA ILE A 86 -20.60 5.16 -18.37
C ILE A 86 -19.85 4.72 -19.63
N LEU A 87 -18.55 5.05 -19.73
CA LEU A 87 -17.77 4.81 -20.94
C LEU A 87 -17.27 3.36 -21.07
N TYR A 88 -16.88 2.71 -19.97
CA TYR A 88 -16.07 1.49 -20.00
C TYR A 88 -16.66 0.29 -19.25
N PHE A 89 -17.50 0.51 -18.23
CA PHE A 89 -17.92 -0.54 -17.29
C PHE A 89 -19.45 -0.80 -17.32
N GLN A 90 -20.03 -0.82 -18.51
CA GLN A 90 -21.45 -1.15 -18.71
C GLN A 90 -21.66 -2.63 -19.03
N LYS A 91 -22.70 -3.24 -18.43
CA LYS A 91 -22.99 -4.68 -18.51
C LYS A 91 -23.37 -5.17 -19.91
N GLU A 92 -24.19 -4.44 -20.67
CA GLU A 92 -24.89 -5.05 -21.84
C GLU A 92 -25.14 -4.14 -23.06
N GLN A 93 -24.94 -2.81 -22.97
CA GLN A 93 -25.18 -1.90 -24.10
C GLN A 93 -24.04 -0.90 -24.29
N PRO A 94 -23.77 -0.45 -25.53
CA PRO A 94 -22.87 0.67 -25.76
C PRO A 94 -23.41 1.91 -25.06
N CYS A 95 -22.50 2.75 -24.54
CA CYS A 95 -22.89 3.88 -23.70
C CYS A 95 -23.98 4.74 -24.36
N GLN A 96 -25.09 4.91 -23.65
CA GLN A 96 -26.22 5.68 -24.17
C GLN A 96 -25.91 7.17 -24.02
N ILE A 97 -26.14 7.94 -25.10
CA ILE A 97 -25.87 9.39 -25.11
C ILE A 97 -26.66 10.11 -24.00
N THR A 98 -27.83 9.61 -23.63
CA THR A 98 -28.66 10.11 -22.54
C THR A 98 -27.93 10.11 -21.20
N GLN A 99 -27.19 9.04 -20.88
CA GLN A 99 -26.41 8.94 -19.64
C GLN A 99 -25.27 9.97 -19.60
N LEU A 100 -24.62 10.22 -20.75
CA LEU A 100 -23.58 11.26 -20.85
C LEU A 100 -24.18 12.67 -20.71
N LEU A 101 -25.38 12.92 -21.23
CA LEU A 101 -26.08 14.19 -21.08
C LEU A 101 -26.52 14.44 -19.63
N ASP A 102 -27.01 13.41 -18.95
CA ASP A 102 -27.37 13.47 -17.53
C ASP A 102 -26.14 13.75 -16.66
N TRP A 103 -25.04 13.03 -16.92
CA TRP A 103 -23.76 13.27 -16.26
C TRP A 103 -23.24 14.69 -16.51
N GLN A 104 -23.20 15.14 -17.77
CA GLN A 104 -22.75 16.50 -18.12
C GLN A 104 -23.59 17.56 -17.42
N SER A 105 -24.91 17.35 -17.33
CA SER A 105 -25.84 18.26 -16.68
C SER A 105 -25.58 18.39 -15.18
N LYS A 106 -25.12 17.32 -14.52
CA LYS A 106 -24.72 17.35 -13.10
C LYS A 106 -23.36 18.01 -12.90
N VAL A 107 -22.35 17.59 -13.66
CA VAL A 107 -20.95 18.04 -13.50
C VAL A 107 -20.77 19.50 -13.88
N PHE A 108 -21.38 19.91 -15.00
CA PHE A 108 -21.24 21.25 -15.56
C PHE A 108 -22.45 22.14 -15.23
N GLN A 109 -23.25 21.77 -14.22
CA GLN A 109 -24.49 22.47 -13.85
C GLN A 109 -24.28 23.97 -13.58
N ARG A 110 -23.14 24.32 -12.98
CA ARG A 110 -22.78 25.72 -12.69
C ARG A 110 -22.85 26.63 -13.93
N TYR A 111 -22.46 26.11 -15.10
CA TYR A 111 -22.47 26.85 -16.35
C TYR A 111 -23.88 27.09 -16.92
N LEU A 112 -24.87 26.31 -16.47
CA LEU A 112 -26.28 26.57 -16.74
C LEU A 112 -26.91 27.56 -15.74
N TRP A 113 -26.26 27.81 -14.60
CA TRP A 113 -26.71 28.73 -13.56
C TRP A 113 -26.06 30.11 -13.65
N GLU A 114 -24.99 30.26 -14.43
CA GLU A 114 -24.40 31.56 -14.78
C GLU A 114 -25.41 32.51 -15.46
N TYR A 115 -26.45 31.93 -16.08
CA TYR A 115 -27.49 32.66 -16.79
C TYR A 115 -28.75 32.84 -15.93
N ASP A 116 -29.19 34.09 -15.77
CA ASP A 116 -30.47 34.42 -15.13
C ASP A 116 -31.63 34.06 -16.07
N ARG A 117 -32.11 32.82 -15.94
CA ARG A 117 -33.20 32.27 -16.75
C ARG A 117 -34.44 33.15 -16.70
N TYR A 118 -34.77 33.70 -15.52
CA TYR A 118 -35.98 34.50 -15.34
C TYR A 118 -35.90 35.80 -16.13
N ASN A 119 -34.78 36.52 -16.02
CA ASN A 119 -34.57 37.76 -16.76
C ASN A 119 -34.50 37.52 -18.27
N ILE A 120 -33.85 36.44 -18.70
CA ILE A 120 -33.78 36.05 -20.13
C ILE A 120 -35.19 35.79 -20.69
N HIS A 121 -36.07 35.10 -19.96
CA HIS A 121 -37.43 34.84 -20.43
C HIS A 121 -38.31 36.10 -20.53
N ILE A 122 -38.05 37.12 -19.71
CA ILE A 122 -38.81 38.38 -19.73
C ILE A 122 -38.34 39.32 -20.84
N SER A 123 -37.02 39.51 -20.96
CA SER A 123 -36.44 40.46 -21.91
C SER A 123 -36.12 39.84 -23.28
N THR A 124 -36.15 38.50 -23.36
CA THR A 124 -35.94 37.68 -24.57
C THR A 124 -34.78 38.20 -25.42
N LEU A 125 -35.04 38.63 -26.66
CA LEU A 125 -34.03 39.11 -27.59
C LEU A 125 -33.30 40.39 -27.18
N LYS A 126 -33.86 41.18 -26.25
CA LYS A 126 -33.19 42.38 -25.73
C LYS A 126 -32.12 42.02 -24.68
N ASN A 127 -32.12 40.78 -24.20
CA ASN A 127 -31.11 40.30 -23.27
C ASN A 127 -29.84 39.91 -24.02
N LYS A 128 -28.70 40.48 -23.62
CA LYS A 128 -27.38 40.13 -24.18
C LYS A 128 -27.04 38.63 -24.04
N ASP A 129 -27.61 37.97 -23.03
CA ASP A 129 -27.30 36.59 -22.68
C ASP A 129 -28.29 35.58 -23.31
N PHE A 130 -29.28 36.05 -24.08
CA PHE A 130 -30.27 35.19 -24.73
C PHE A 130 -29.63 34.13 -25.65
N TRP A 131 -28.81 34.58 -26.60
CA TRP A 131 -28.15 33.69 -27.56
C TRP A 131 -27.07 32.80 -26.93
N PRO A 132 -26.16 33.32 -26.08
CA PRO A 132 -25.24 32.48 -25.31
C PRO A 132 -25.93 31.37 -24.51
N PHE A 133 -27.08 31.69 -23.89
CA PHE A 133 -27.88 30.71 -23.17
C PHE A 133 -28.54 29.69 -24.12
N ALA A 134 -29.09 30.12 -25.26
CA ALA A 134 -29.62 29.21 -26.27
C ALA A 134 -28.55 28.22 -26.78
N TYR A 135 -27.33 28.70 -27.03
CA TYR A 135 -26.19 27.85 -27.41
C TYR A 135 -25.83 26.86 -26.29
N ARG A 136 -25.92 27.29 -25.02
CA ARG A 136 -25.71 26.43 -23.85
C ARG A 136 -26.73 25.29 -23.82
N LEU A 137 -28.01 25.60 -24.03
CA LEU A 137 -29.08 24.59 -24.02
C LEU A 137 -28.86 23.52 -25.10
N VAL A 138 -28.40 23.92 -26.30
CA VAL A 138 -28.03 22.96 -27.35
C VAL A 138 -26.85 22.09 -26.91
N LEU A 139 -25.78 22.67 -26.38
CA LEU A 139 -24.61 21.89 -25.95
C LEU A 139 -24.90 20.93 -24.78
N PHE A 140 -25.93 21.19 -23.99
CA PHE A 140 -26.42 20.28 -22.94
C PHE A 140 -27.55 19.35 -23.40
N GLY A 141 -27.93 19.39 -24.67
CA GLY A 141 -29.02 18.56 -25.21
C GLY A 141 -30.41 18.91 -24.68
N GLN A 142 -30.60 20.07 -24.03
CA GLN A 142 -31.86 20.51 -23.43
C GLN A 142 -32.79 21.14 -24.48
N LEU A 143 -33.17 20.36 -25.50
CA LEU A 143 -33.94 20.82 -26.65
C LEU A 143 -35.35 21.31 -26.29
N ASP A 144 -35.98 20.75 -25.26
CA ASP A 144 -37.29 21.20 -24.78
C ASP A 144 -37.22 22.59 -24.15
N SER A 145 -36.18 22.83 -23.35
CA SER A 145 -35.93 24.14 -22.74
C SER A 145 -35.61 25.19 -23.82
N LEU A 146 -34.86 24.80 -24.86
CA LEU A 146 -34.62 25.64 -26.02
C LEU A 146 -35.92 25.95 -26.75
N SER A 147 -36.77 24.96 -27.01
CA SER A 147 -38.06 25.15 -27.69
C SER A 147 -38.95 26.16 -26.94
N ASN A 148 -39.00 26.05 -25.60
CA ASN A 148 -39.72 26.99 -24.74
C ASN A 148 -39.11 28.40 -24.78
N LEU A 149 -37.79 28.52 -24.76
CA LEU A 149 -37.08 29.79 -24.86
C LEU A 149 -37.36 30.49 -26.20
N LEU A 150 -37.28 29.75 -27.31
CA LEU A 150 -37.59 30.28 -28.63
C LEU A 150 -39.07 30.67 -28.74
N SER A 151 -39.98 29.91 -28.12
CA SER A 151 -41.42 30.19 -28.11
C SER A 151 -41.75 31.51 -27.42
N ALA A 152 -41.10 31.78 -26.29
CA ALA A 152 -41.23 33.04 -25.57
C ALA A 152 -40.72 34.24 -26.39
N ALA A 153 -39.74 34.02 -27.26
CA ALA A 153 -39.15 35.06 -28.10
C ALA A 153 -39.91 35.34 -29.41
N ILE A 154 -40.87 34.49 -29.82
CA ILE A 154 -41.59 34.66 -31.11
C ILE A 154 -42.22 36.05 -31.23
N SER A 155 -42.80 36.58 -30.16
CA SER A 155 -43.48 37.89 -30.15
C SER A 155 -42.53 39.09 -30.22
N THR A 156 -41.26 38.89 -29.90
CA THR A 156 -40.22 39.93 -29.90
C THR A 156 -39.27 39.83 -31.09
N PHE A 157 -39.38 38.77 -31.90
CA PHE A 157 -38.58 38.55 -33.10
C PHE A 157 -39.01 39.47 -34.26
N PRO A 158 -38.06 39.92 -35.11
CA PRO A 158 -38.39 40.59 -36.36
C PRO A 158 -39.32 39.72 -37.22
N THR A 159 -40.40 40.28 -37.73
CA THR A 159 -41.48 39.57 -38.44
C THR A 159 -40.94 38.71 -39.59
N ASP A 160 -39.91 39.18 -40.29
CA ASP A 160 -39.31 38.52 -41.45
C ASP A 160 -38.49 37.27 -41.07
N LEU A 161 -38.06 37.17 -39.79
CA LEU A 161 -37.25 36.06 -39.28
C LEU A 161 -38.08 35.02 -38.50
N VAL A 162 -39.33 35.35 -38.12
CA VAL A 162 -40.25 34.42 -37.44
C VAL A 162 -40.46 33.09 -38.18
N PRO A 163 -40.56 33.05 -39.53
CA PRO A 163 -40.70 31.78 -40.25
C PRO A 163 -39.51 30.84 -40.02
N PHE A 164 -38.28 31.38 -40.07
CA PHE A 164 -37.07 30.61 -39.82
C PHE A 164 -36.99 30.08 -38.39
N LEU A 165 -37.39 30.91 -37.41
CA LEU A 165 -37.45 30.50 -36.01
C LEU A 165 -38.40 29.32 -35.79
N LYS A 166 -39.59 29.36 -36.41
CA LYS A 166 -40.58 28.29 -36.34
C LYS A 166 -40.09 27.00 -37.00
N GLU A 167 -39.33 27.11 -38.09
CA GLU A 167 -38.73 25.96 -38.79
C GLU A 167 -37.58 25.33 -37.97
N ILE A 168 -36.78 26.14 -37.26
CA ILE A 168 -35.82 25.61 -36.28
C ILE A 168 -36.56 24.88 -35.16
N GLN A 169 -37.62 25.47 -34.59
CA GLN A 169 -38.40 24.84 -33.53
C GLN A 169 -39.01 23.51 -33.95
N SER A 170 -39.58 23.43 -35.15
CA SER A 170 -40.15 22.18 -35.67
C SER A 170 -39.08 21.10 -35.84
N SER A 171 -37.84 21.47 -36.19
CA SER A 171 -36.72 20.53 -36.32
C SER A 171 -36.25 19.93 -34.99
N LEU A 172 -36.46 20.60 -33.85
CA LEU A 172 -35.95 20.16 -32.54
C LEU A 172 -36.52 18.79 -32.13
N SER A 173 -37.79 18.54 -32.46
CA SER A 173 -38.51 17.31 -32.15
C SER A 173 -38.35 16.22 -33.22
N GLN A 174 -37.68 16.50 -34.34
CA GLN A 174 -37.53 15.55 -35.44
C GLN A 174 -36.22 14.75 -35.35
N PRO A 175 -36.25 13.44 -35.67
CA PRO A 175 -35.04 12.63 -35.73
C PRO A 175 -34.14 13.04 -36.93
N ASP A 176 -34.73 13.33 -38.09
CA ASP A 176 -34.02 13.82 -39.27
C ASP A 176 -34.05 15.35 -39.36
N ARG A 177 -33.32 16.00 -38.45
CA ARG A 177 -33.18 17.47 -38.42
C ARG A 177 -32.34 18.02 -39.59
N HIS A 178 -31.50 17.18 -40.20
CA HIS A 178 -30.56 17.59 -41.24
C HIS A 178 -31.28 18.03 -42.51
N SER A 179 -32.33 17.32 -42.92
CA SER A 179 -33.12 17.65 -44.11
C SER A 179 -33.82 19.00 -44.02
N ILE A 180 -34.16 19.46 -42.81
CA ILE A 180 -34.78 20.77 -42.55
C ILE A 180 -33.72 21.86 -42.40
N LEU A 181 -32.68 21.60 -41.58
CA LEU A 181 -31.72 22.63 -41.20
C LEU A 181 -30.71 22.98 -42.30
N HIS A 182 -30.37 22.06 -43.22
CA HIS A 182 -29.43 22.36 -44.31
C HIS A 182 -29.97 23.38 -45.33
N PRO A 183 -31.19 23.22 -45.90
CA PRO A 183 -31.79 24.23 -46.78
C PRO A 183 -31.96 25.58 -46.07
N LEU A 184 -32.42 25.55 -44.82
CA LEU A 184 -32.62 26.73 -44.00
C LEU A 184 -31.32 27.50 -43.76
N LEU A 185 -30.23 26.80 -43.42
CA LEU A 185 -28.91 27.40 -43.23
C LEU A 185 -28.40 28.12 -44.49
N ALA A 186 -28.68 27.57 -45.69
CA ALA A 186 -28.29 28.19 -46.95
C ALA A 186 -29.02 29.52 -47.19
N GLN A 187 -30.30 29.61 -46.80
CA GLN A 187 -31.10 30.84 -46.88
C GLN A 187 -30.66 31.87 -45.84
N LEU A 188 -30.45 31.44 -44.59
CA LEU A 188 -30.02 32.32 -43.50
C LEU A 188 -28.67 32.99 -43.79
N LYS A 189 -27.72 32.27 -44.41
CA LYS A 189 -26.40 32.82 -44.78
C LYS A 189 -26.45 33.98 -45.79
N GLN A 190 -27.56 34.17 -46.50
CA GLN A 190 -27.73 35.24 -47.48
C GLN A 190 -28.24 36.56 -46.85
N GLN A 191 -28.58 36.55 -45.57
CA GLN A 191 -29.11 37.71 -44.84
C GLN A 191 -28.08 38.24 -43.83
N GLU A 192 -28.04 39.56 -43.61
CA GLU A 192 -27.02 40.19 -42.75
C GLU A 192 -27.30 40.04 -41.23
N ASP A 193 -28.58 39.94 -40.83
CA ASP A 193 -29.04 39.95 -39.42
C ASP A 193 -29.37 38.56 -38.83
N THR A 194 -28.82 37.49 -39.42
CA THR A 194 -29.15 36.09 -39.05
C THR A 194 -28.01 35.36 -38.35
N LYS A 195 -26.94 36.06 -37.96
CA LYS A 195 -25.70 35.44 -37.44
C LYS A 195 -25.97 34.45 -36.31
N ASP A 196 -26.81 34.81 -35.34
CA ASP A 196 -27.10 33.94 -34.21
C ASP A 196 -27.97 32.72 -34.58
N LEU A 197 -28.91 32.89 -35.52
CA LEU A 197 -29.67 31.77 -36.08
C LEU A 197 -28.77 30.82 -36.86
N VAL A 198 -27.79 31.36 -37.61
CA VAL A 198 -26.77 30.57 -38.31
C VAL A 198 -25.92 29.77 -37.33
N ILE A 199 -25.48 30.38 -36.21
CA ILE A 199 -24.76 29.68 -35.14
C ILE A 199 -25.63 28.57 -34.54
N LEU A 200 -26.88 28.86 -34.21
CA LEU A 200 -27.80 27.89 -33.63
C LEU A 200 -28.03 26.70 -34.57
N CYS A 201 -28.26 26.95 -35.86
CA CYS A 201 -28.39 25.90 -36.88
C CYS A 201 -27.10 25.07 -37.01
N ASN A 202 -25.93 25.72 -37.05
CA ASN A 202 -24.65 25.01 -37.11
C ASN A 202 -24.42 24.13 -35.88
N LEU A 203 -24.80 24.56 -34.67
CA LEU A 203 -24.73 23.73 -33.46
C LEU A 203 -25.67 22.51 -33.54
N LEU A 204 -26.91 22.70 -33.98
CA LEU A 204 -27.90 21.62 -34.13
C LEU A 204 -27.57 20.63 -35.25
N LEU A 205 -26.82 21.09 -36.25
CA LEU A 205 -26.21 20.29 -37.32
C LEU A 205 -24.87 19.68 -36.93
N GLY A 206 -24.41 19.90 -35.69
CA GLY A 206 -23.18 19.33 -35.17
C GLY A 206 -21.87 19.90 -35.75
N ASP A 207 -21.86 21.09 -36.35
CA ASP A 207 -20.62 21.68 -36.89
C ASP A 207 -19.55 21.81 -35.79
N ILE A 208 -18.49 21.00 -35.91
CA ILE A 208 -17.46 20.87 -34.86
C ILE A 208 -16.80 22.22 -34.59
N ARG A 209 -16.57 23.06 -35.60
CA ARG A 209 -15.94 24.38 -35.41
C ARG A 209 -16.80 25.30 -34.57
N THR A 210 -18.11 25.31 -34.81
CA THR A 210 -19.06 26.11 -34.03
C THR A 210 -19.21 25.53 -32.61
N ILE A 211 -19.30 24.21 -32.47
CA ILE A 211 -19.32 23.55 -31.16
C ILE A 211 -18.07 23.92 -30.36
N SER A 212 -16.86 23.77 -30.92
CA SER A 212 -15.61 24.08 -30.21
C SER A 212 -15.51 25.54 -29.77
N ARG A 213 -16.08 26.49 -30.53
CA ARG A 213 -16.08 27.92 -30.16
C ARG A 213 -16.97 28.24 -28.97
N HIS A 214 -18.05 27.47 -28.80
CA HIS A 214 -19.04 27.72 -27.75
C HIS A 214 -18.95 26.72 -26.60
N ALA A 215 -18.32 25.56 -26.75
CA ALA A 215 -18.13 24.60 -25.68
C ALA A 215 -17.33 25.22 -24.52
N VAL A 216 -17.76 24.95 -23.29
CA VAL A 216 -17.07 25.42 -22.09
C VAL A 216 -15.96 24.45 -21.68
N HIS A 217 -16.12 23.17 -22.01
CA HIS A 217 -15.16 22.11 -21.71
C HIS A 217 -14.98 21.21 -22.93
N PRO A 218 -13.76 20.69 -23.20
CA PRO A 218 -13.52 19.80 -24.34
C PRO A 218 -14.44 18.58 -24.40
N VAL A 219 -14.76 17.98 -23.25
CA VAL A 219 -15.73 16.88 -23.11
C VAL A 219 -17.09 17.19 -23.75
N GLN A 220 -17.58 18.44 -23.64
CA GLN A 220 -18.86 18.84 -24.26
C GLN A 220 -18.79 18.78 -25.78
N ILE A 221 -17.61 19.01 -26.37
CA ILE A 221 -17.40 18.88 -27.81
C ILE A 221 -17.64 17.44 -28.24
N HIS A 222 -17.11 16.47 -27.50
CA HIS A 222 -17.31 15.05 -27.77
C HIS A 222 -18.77 14.62 -27.61
N ILE A 223 -19.43 15.05 -26.51
CA ILE A 223 -20.83 14.71 -26.25
C ILE A 223 -21.75 15.33 -27.32
N ALA A 224 -21.60 16.63 -27.62
CA ALA A 224 -22.41 17.31 -28.62
C ALA A 224 -22.16 16.77 -30.04
N SER A 225 -20.90 16.45 -30.39
CA SER A 225 -20.59 15.85 -31.70
C SER A 225 -21.22 14.47 -31.85
N ARG A 226 -21.23 13.66 -30.78
CA ARG A 226 -21.89 12.35 -30.78
C ARG A 226 -23.41 12.49 -30.85
N LEU A 227 -23.98 13.48 -30.16
CA LEU A 227 -25.41 13.74 -30.15
C LEU A 227 -25.94 14.21 -31.52
N TYR A 228 -25.21 15.11 -32.20
CA TYR A 228 -25.71 15.77 -33.41
C TYR A 228 -25.16 15.21 -34.73
N ASN A 229 -23.91 14.72 -34.77
CA ASN A 229 -23.28 14.23 -36.02
C ASN A 229 -23.26 12.71 -36.17
N ASN A 230 -23.67 11.91 -35.18
CA ASN A 230 -23.46 10.46 -35.14
C ASN A 230 -22.00 10.01 -35.45
N THR A 231 -21.03 10.93 -35.32
CA THR A 231 -19.62 10.60 -35.52
C THR A 231 -19.07 10.00 -34.23
N THR A 232 -18.41 8.85 -34.34
CA THR A 232 -17.86 8.11 -33.19
C THR A 232 -16.68 8.82 -32.54
N THR A 233 -15.97 9.69 -33.26
CA THR A 233 -14.86 10.49 -32.74
C THR A 233 -14.58 11.71 -33.62
N PRO A 234 -14.45 12.94 -33.07
CA PRO A 234 -14.01 14.09 -33.85
C PRO A 234 -12.56 13.92 -34.31
N SER A 235 -12.26 14.31 -35.56
CA SER A 235 -10.96 14.19 -36.26
C SER A 235 -9.78 14.96 -35.62
N TYR A 236 -9.93 15.55 -34.43
CA TYR A 236 -8.86 16.21 -33.67
C TYR A 236 -8.08 15.25 -32.75
N ALA A 237 -8.36 13.95 -32.80
CA ALA A 237 -7.74 12.92 -31.97
C ALA A 237 -6.24 12.64 -32.27
N SER A 238 -5.51 13.55 -32.94
CA SER A 238 -4.07 13.40 -33.18
C SER A 238 -3.19 14.02 -32.07
N GLU A 239 -3.77 14.87 -31.22
CA GLU A 239 -3.11 15.38 -30.02
C GLU A 239 -3.77 14.73 -28.80
N GLY A 240 -2.98 14.16 -27.88
CA GLY A 240 -3.49 13.50 -26.68
C GLY A 240 -4.40 14.41 -25.85
N GLY A 241 -5.21 13.82 -24.96
CA GLY A 241 -6.15 14.59 -24.14
C GLY A 241 -5.42 15.66 -23.30
N ARG A 242 -6.00 16.86 -23.20
CA ARG A 242 -5.38 18.00 -22.49
C ARG A 242 -5.64 17.95 -20.99
N ASP A 243 -6.67 17.24 -20.59
CA ASP A 243 -7.05 16.99 -19.20
C ASP A 243 -7.55 15.55 -19.00
N LEU A 244 -7.81 15.20 -17.74
CA LEU A 244 -8.27 13.86 -17.35
C LEU A 244 -9.58 13.45 -18.05
N LEU A 245 -10.59 14.33 -18.05
CA LEU A 245 -11.90 13.98 -18.60
C LEU A 245 -11.86 13.87 -20.12
N GLU A 246 -11.12 14.75 -20.81
CA GLU A 246 -10.89 14.67 -22.26
C GLU A 246 -10.14 13.38 -22.62
N SER A 247 -9.09 13.03 -21.88
CA SER A 247 -8.33 11.78 -22.08
C SER A 247 -9.24 10.55 -21.96
N LEU A 248 -10.10 10.53 -20.93
CA LEU A 248 -11.10 9.48 -20.76
C LEU A 248 -12.14 9.45 -21.89
N MET A 249 -12.56 10.59 -22.43
CA MET A 249 -13.54 10.63 -23.52
C MET A 249 -12.99 10.13 -24.85
N ILE A 250 -11.69 10.34 -25.12
CA ILE A 250 -11.05 9.90 -26.38
C ILE A 250 -10.51 8.48 -26.32
N GLY A 251 -10.49 7.85 -25.14
CA GLY A 251 -9.94 6.49 -24.98
C GLY A 251 -8.45 6.43 -24.66
N ASP A 252 -7.80 7.55 -24.36
CA ASP A 252 -6.39 7.58 -23.98
C ASP A 252 -6.22 7.35 -22.47
N ILE A 253 -6.30 6.07 -22.09
CA ILE A 253 -6.25 5.62 -20.69
C ILE A 253 -4.90 5.97 -20.03
N TYR A 254 -3.81 5.93 -20.79
CA TYR A 254 -2.46 6.19 -20.25
C TYR A 254 -2.26 7.67 -19.92
N SER A 255 -2.69 8.57 -20.81
CA SER A 255 -2.70 10.00 -20.50
C SER A 255 -3.64 10.29 -19.33
N ALA A 256 -4.82 9.66 -19.30
CA ALA A 256 -5.74 9.78 -18.15
C ALA A 256 -5.07 9.36 -16.84
N PHE A 257 -4.33 8.25 -16.79
CA PHE A 257 -3.60 7.83 -15.59
C PHE A 257 -2.54 8.85 -15.17
N SER A 258 -1.81 9.44 -16.12
CA SER A 258 -0.82 10.48 -15.78
C SER A 258 -1.46 11.69 -15.07
N PHE A 259 -2.67 12.08 -15.47
CA PHE A 259 -3.45 13.10 -14.78
C PHE A 259 -4.00 12.60 -13.44
N CYS A 260 -4.49 11.35 -13.36
CA CYS A 260 -5.03 10.77 -12.13
C CYS A 260 -4.03 10.76 -10.97
N VAL A 261 -2.72 10.61 -11.23
CA VAL A 261 -1.67 10.67 -10.19
C VAL A 261 -1.71 11.99 -9.42
N GLN A 262 -2.07 13.09 -10.09
CA GLN A 262 -2.21 14.41 -9.46
C GLN A 262 -3.56 14.61 -8.76
N HIS A 263 -4.55 13.78 -9.10
CA HIS A 263 -5.85 13.78 -8.45
C HIS A 263 -5.80 12.87 -7.23
N ASP A 264 -5.94 11.55 -7.41
CA ASP A 264 -6.12 10.65 -6.28
C ASP A 264 -5.58 9.23 -6.54
N TRP A 265 -4.85 8.71 -5.55
CA TRP A 265 -4.27 7.37 -5.59
C TRP A 265 -5.32 6.25 -5.44
N TRP A 266 -6.42 6.50 -4.74
CA TRP A 266 -7.54 5.56 -4.71
C TRP A 266 -8.15 5.42 -6.10
N LEU A 267 -8.36 6.55 -6.80
CA LEU A 267 -8.97 6.53 -8.13
C LEU A 267 -8.12 5.72 -9.12
N ILE A 268 -6.82 6.02 -9.19
CA ILE A 268 -5.94 5.41 -10.19
C ILE A 268 -5.77 3.91 -9.99
N VAL A 269 -5.60 3.42 -8.74
CA VAL A 269 -5.40 1.99 -8.49
C VAL A 269 -6.63 1.19 -8.86
N HIS A 270 -7.81 1.62 -8.41
CA HIS A 270 -9.03 0.88 -8.68
C HIS A 270 -9.40 0.92 -10.16
N LEU A 271 -9.26 2.07 -10.83
CA LEU A 271 -9.44 2.14 -12.29
C LEU A 271 -8.41 1.26 -13.03
N CYS A 272 -7.13 1.32 -12.65
CA CYS A 272 -6.08 0.51 -13.26
C CYS A 272 -6.42 -0.99 -13.21
N PHE A 273 -6.92 -1.48 -12.07
CA PHE A 273 -7.36 -2.87 -11.97
C PHE A 273 -8.59 -3.18 -12.83
N LEU A 274 -9.61 -2.32 -12.84
CA LEU A 274 -10.80 -2.55 -13.66
C LEU A 274 -10.46 -2.55 -15.16
N PHE A 275 -9.62 -1.63 -15.62
CA PHE A 275 -9.11 -1.60 -16.99
C PHE A 275 -8.25 -2.82 -17.32
N SER A 276 -7.39 -3.25 -16.39
CA SER A 276 -6.61 -4.48 -16.54
C SER A 276 -7.52 -5.71 -16.70
N LYS A 277 -8.59 -5.82 -15.91
CA LYS A 277 -9.55 -6.94 -16.01
C LYS A 277 -10.34 -6.92 -17.33
N LYS A 278 -10.61 -5.74 -17.90
CA LYS A 278 -11.18 -5.60 -19.27
C LYS A 278 -10.14 -5.78 -20.38
N GLN A 279 -8.88 -6.10 -20.05
CA GLN A 279 -7.77 -6.25 -21.01
C GLN A 279 -7.53 -4.99 -21.85
N MET A 280 -7.76 -3.81 -21.26
CA MET A 280 -7.57 -2.51 -21.91
C MET A 280 -6.19 -1.90 -21.65
N LEU A 281 -5.34 -2.58 -20.89
CA LEU A 281 -3.97 -2.16 -20.60
C LEU A 281 -3.00 -3.13 -21.30
N ASP A 282 -2.21 -2.60 -22.23
CA ASP A 282 -1.24 -3.34 -23.06
C ASP A 282 0.21 -2.85 -22.89
N ARG A 283 0.42 -1.63 -22.37
CA ARG A 283 1.73 -1.03 -22.12
C ARG A 283 2.21 -1.23 -20.69
N SER A 284 3.50 -1.47 -20.55
CA SER A 284 4.26 -1.33 -19.32
C SER A 284 4.61 0.14 -19.01
N ILE A 285 4.81 0.46 -17.74
CA ILE A 285 5.42 1.71 -17.29
C ILE A 285 6.93 1.53 -17.27
N GLN A 286 7.65 2.50 -17.81
CA GLN A 286 9.10 2.57 -17.77
C GLN A 286 9.53 3.56 -16.69
N VAL A 287 10.22 3.06 -15.67
CA VAL A 287 10.69 3.84 -14.52
C VAL A 287 12.19 4.06 -14.63
N ALA A 288 12.63 5.32 -14.67
CA ALA A 288 14.05 5.65 -14.61
C ALA A 288 14.57 5.48 -13.17
N LEU A 289 15.60 4.67 -13.00
CA LEU A 289 16.29 4.44 -11.74
C LEU A 289 17.43 5.43 -11.54
N ASN A 290 17.94 5.53 -10.30
CA ASN A 290 19.00 6.50 -9.96
C ASN A 290 20.32 6.24 -10.69
N ASP A 291 20.55 4.99 -11.13
CA ASP A 291 21.70 4.60 -11.95
C ASP A 291 21.51 4.90 -13.46
N GLY A 292 20.38 5.50 -13.85
CA GLY A 292 20.02 5.82 -15.23
C GLY A 292 19.47 4.63 -16.03
N SER A 293 19.36 3.45 -15.42
CA SER A 293 18.71 2.30 -16.06
C SER A 293 17.18 2.44 -16.04
N MET A 294 16.51 1.75 -16.96
CA MET A 294 15.05 1.76 -17.07
C MET A 294 14.50 0.42 -16.56
N LEU A 295 13.54 0.50 -15.64
CA LEU A 295 12.81 -0.64 -15.10
C LEU A 295 11.42 -0.69 -15.74
N GLU A 296 11.11 -1.82 -16.35
CA GLU A 296 9.79 -2.09 -16.92
C GLU A 296 8.88 -2.73 -15.86
N LEU A 297 7.72 -2.12 -15.61
CA LEU A 297 6.72 -2.61 -14.66
C LEU A 297 5.32 -2.63 -15.30
N LYS A 298 4.48 -3.56 -14.85
CA LYS A 298 3.04 -3.50 -15.15
C LYS A 298 2.45 -2.24 -14.50
N CYS A 299 1.48 -1.60 -15.16
CA CYS A 299 0.78 -0.45 -14.58
C CYS A 299 0.15 -0.77 -13.23
N THR A 300 -0.44 -1.97 -13.10
CA THR A 300 -1.05 -2.46 -11.87
C THR A 300 -0.02 -2.48 -10.75
N ASP A 301 1.14 -3.07 -10.97
CA ASP A 301 2.18 -3.22 -9.96
C ASP A 301 2.70 -1.86 -9.50
N TYR A 302 2.99 -0.96 -10.44
CA TYR A 302 3.50 0.37 -10.15
C TYR A 302 2.54 1.14 -9.23
N PHE A 303 1.29 1.36 -9.66
CA PHE A 303 0.36 2.17 -8.86
C PHE A 303 -0.01 1.51 -7.53
N THR A 304 -0.14 0.18 -7.53
CA THR A 304 -0.57 -0.58 -6.35
C THR A 304 0.49 -0.59 -5.27
N VAL A 305 1.77 -0.73 -5.62
CA VAL A 305 2.86 -0.68 -4.63
C VAL A 305 2.88 0.68 -3.93
N PHE A 306 2.76 1.79 -4.67
CA PHE A 306 2.73 3.13 -4.07
C PHE A 306 1.51 3.34 -3.17
N TYR A 307 0.31 2.98 -3.65
CA TYR A 307 -0.92 3.14 -2.90
C TYR A 307 -0.95 2.26 -1.64
N ALA A 308 -0.63 0.98 -1.77
CA ALA A 308 -0.57 0.05 -0.64
C ALA A 308 0.44 0.52 0.40
N SER A 309 1.65 0.91 -0.03
CA SER A 309 2.66 1.45 0.87
C SER A 309 2.17 2.69 1.61
N SER A 310 1.45 3.56 0.92
CA SER A 310 0.90 4.76 1.53
C SER A 310 -0.25 4.48 2.50
N LEU A 311 -1.10 3.49 2.24
CA LEU A 311 -2.12 3.03 3.19
C LEU A 311 -1.48 2.53 4.50
N MET A 312 -0.40 1.76 4.39
CA MET A 312 0.29 1.22 5.55
C MET A 312 1.00 2.31 6.34
N ASN A 313 1.77 3.16 5.65
CA ASN A 313 2.58 4.19 6.28
C ASN A 313 1.77 5.39 6.78
N GLY A 314 0.59 5.65 6.20
CA GLY A 314 -0.28 6.78 6.54
C GLY A 314 -1.45 6.42 7.46
N CYS A 315 -2.09 5.26 7.25
CA CYS A 315 -3.31 4.88 7.98
C CYS A 315 -3.11 3.73 8.97
N GLY A 316 -1.92 3.11 9.03
CA GLY A 316 -1.67 1.93 9.87
C GLY A 316 -2.40 0.67 9.41
N ALA A 317 -3.02 0.70 8.21
CA ALA A 317 -3.81 -0.40 7.65
C ALA A 317 -2.92 -1.45 6.97
N TRP A 318 -1.98 -2.03 7.72
CA TRP A 318 -0.98 -2.98 7.20
C TRP A 318 -1.61 -4.17 6.46
N LYS A 319 -2.67 -4.74 7.05
CA LYS A 319 -3.33 -5.93 6.51
C LYS A 319 -3.98 -5.64 5.15
N ASP A 320 -4.65 -4.50 5.03
CA ASP A 320 -5.26 -4.05 3.78
C ASP A 320 -4.21 -3.78 2.72
N GLY A 321 -3.13 -3.06 3.08
CA GLY A 321 -2.00 -2.83 2.18
C GLY A 321 -1.38 -4.13 1.67
N PHE A 322 -1.22 -5.14 2.52
CA PHE A 322 -0.67 -6.43 2.11
C PHE A 322 -1.58 -7.17 1.12
N TYR A 323 -2.91 -7.11 1.29
CA TYR A 323 -3.82 -7.68 0.28
C TYR A 323 -3.69 -7.02 -1.09
N TYR A 324 -3.49 -5.69 -1.14
CA TYR A 324 -3.19 -5.00 -2.39
C TYR A 324 -1.86 -5.48 -2.98
N LEU A 325 -0.81 -5.61 -2.16
CA LEU A 325 0.49 -6.09 -2.63
C LEU A 325 0.42 -7.52 -3.15
N LEU A 326 -0.31 -8.42 -2.49
CA LEU A 326 -0.45 -9.81 -2.96
C LEU A 326 -1.07 -9.92 -4.36
N ALA A 327 -1.89 -8.95 -4.78
CA ALA A 327 -2.41 -8.90 -6.16
C ALA A 327 -1.35 -8.58 -7.22
N CYS A 328 -0.16 -8.12 -6.81
CA CYS A 328 1.00 -7.85 -7.68
C CYS A 328 1.97 -9.03 -7.79
N GLU A 329 1.56 -10.23 -7.35
CA GLU A 329 2.35 -11.48 -7.45
C GLU A 329 3.77 -11.30 -6.84
N GLU A 330 4.82 -11.61 -7.60
CA GLU A 330 6.22 -11.56 -7.15
C GLU A 330 6.68 -10.15 -6.77
N THR A 331 6.28 -9.12 -7.52
CA THR A 331 6.58 -7.71 -7.17
C THR A 331 6.00 -7.37 -5.81
N GLY A 332 4.78 -7.86 -5.55
CA GLY A 332 4.06 -7.73 -4.30
C GLY A 332 4.75 -8.40 -3.12
N LYS A 333 5.14 -9.66 -3.28
CA LYS A 333 5.86 -10.44 -2.26
C LYS A 333 7.18 -9.76 -1.85
N LEU A 334 7.94 -9.25 -2.83
CA LEU A 334 9.16 -8.48 -2.58
C LEU A 334 8.88 -7.16 -1.85
N ALA A 335 7.80 -6.46 -2.21
CA ALA A 335 7.39 -5.24 -1.52
C ALA A 335 6.98 -5.51 -0.06
N ILE A 336 6.26 -6.60 0.20
CA ILE A 336 5.91 -7.05 1.56
C ILE A 336 7.18 -7.29 2.37
N ASN A 337 8.16 -8.02 1.82
CA ASN A 337 9.44 -8.26 2.49
C ASN A 337 10.16 -6.94 2.85
N GLU A 338 10.20 -5.95 1.95
CA GLU A 338 10.77 -4.63 2.23
C GLU A 338 10.04 -3.87 3.35
N HIS A 339 8.71 -4.02 3.45
CA HIS A 339 7.93 -3.47 4.57
C HIS A 339 8.24 -4.19 5.89
N LEU A 340 8.25 -5.52 5.89
CA LEU A 340 8.54 -6.32 7.08
C LEU A 340 9.92 -6.01 7.68
N LYS A 341 10.91 -5.69 6.84
CA LYS A 341 12.25 -5.27 7.31
C LYS A 341 12.23 -3.98 8.14
N ARG A 342 11.24 -3.10 7.92
CA ARG A 342 11.15 -1.78 8.56
C ARG A 342 10.15 -1.71 9.70
N MET A 343 9.18 -2.63 9.72
CA MET A 343 8.18 -2.68 10.78
C MET A 343 8.80 -3.10 12.11
N GLU A 344 8.48 -2.34 13.15
CA GLU A 344 8.79 -2.67 14.53
C GLU A 344 7.49 -3.06 15.26
N PHE A 345 7.52 -4.17 15.98
CA PHE A 345 6.35 -4.72 16.67
C PHE A 345 6.56 -4.70 18.19
N GLU A 346 5.91 -3.75 18.85
CA GLU A 346 5.82 -3.73 20.32
C GLU A 346 4.75 -4.69 20.84
N ASN A 347 3.64 -4.86 20.11
CA ASN A 347 2.51 -5.68 20.52
C ASN A 347 2.65 -7.13 20.00
N GLU A 348 2.72 -8.09 20.91
CA GLU A 348 2.80 -9.53 20.60
C GLU A 348 1.61 -10.08 19.81
N ILE A 349 0.42 -9.54 20.06
CA ILE A 349 -0.80 -10.01 19.39
C ILE A 349 -0.74 -9.64 17.90
N GLU A 350 -0.30 -8.41 17.60
CA GLU A 350 -0.16 -7.95 16.22
C GLU A 350 1.00 -8.65 15.50
N LEU A 351 2.12 -8.90 16.20
CA LEU A 351 3.23 -9.69 15.66
C LEU A 351 2.77 -11.10 15.26
N LYS A 352 2.03 -11.81 16.14
CA LYS A 352 1.50 -13.14 15.84
C LYS A 352 0.54 -13.11 14.65
N LYS A 353 -0.36 -12.13 14.58
CA LYS A 353 -1.27 -11.96 13.43
C LYS A 353 -0.51 -11.74 12.13
N MET A 354 0.56 -10.93 12.15
CA MET A 354 1.42 -10.67 11.00
C MET A 354 2.13 -11.93 10.52
N VAL A 355 2.74 -12.69 11.43
CA VAL A 355 3.44 -13.92 11.06
C VAL A 355 2.47 -14.97 10.53
N ASN A 356 1.31 -15.15 11.18
CA ASN A 356 0.27 -16.06 10.69
C ASN A 356 -0.19 -15.65 9.29
N PHE A 357 -0.40 -14.35 9.05
CA PHE A 357 -0.73 -13.86 7.72
C PHE A 357 0.35 -14.23 6.69
N CYS A 358 1.63 -14.07 7.03
CA CYS A 358 2.73 -14.43 6.13
C CYS A 358 2.75 -15.94 5.83
N VAL A 359 2.53 -16.78 6.85
CA VAL A 359 2.43 -18.24 6.69
C VAL A 359 1.27 -18.63 5.76
N ASP A 360 0.11 -18.00 5.93
CA ASP A 360 -1.10 -18.27 5.15
C ASP A 360 -0.96 -17.86 3.66
N HIS A 361 0.00 -16.99 3.31
CA HIS A 361 0.16 -16.41 1.97
C HIS A 361 1.55 -16.69 1.33
N GLU A 362 2.14 -17.86 1.60
CA GLU A 362 3.41 -18.32 0.99
C GLU A 362 4.65 -17.46 1.33
N LEU A 363 4.61 -16.72 2.43
CA LEU A 363 5.70 -15.85 2.92
C LEU A 363 6.25 -16.34 4.28
N LYS A 364 6.22 -17.65 4.52
CA LYS A 364 6.64 -18.24 5.80
C LYS A 364 8.07 -17.83 6.17
N GLY A 365 9.00 -17.82 5.21
CA GLY A 365 10.39 -17.44 5.46
C GLY A 365 10.54 -16.00 5.94
N GLU A 366 9.87 -15.07 5.28
CA GLU A 366 9.84 -13.65 5.62
C GLU A 366 9.17 -13.40 6.98
N GLY A 367 8.08 -14.12 7.27
CA GLY A 367 7.38 -14.05 8.56
C GLY A 367 8.26 -14.53 9.72
N LEU A 368 8.90 -15.70 9.58
CA LEU A 368 9.78 -16.25 10.62
C LEU A 368 11.04 -15.40 10.84
N ALA A 369 11.53 -14.71 9.80
CA ALA A 369 12.66 -13.78 9.92
C ALA A 369 12.35 -12.58 10.84
N ILE A 370 11.09 -12.28 11.12
CA ILE A 370 10.70 -11.25 12.10
C ILE A 370 10.99 -11.74 13.52
N TYR A 371 10.60 -12.99 13.84
CA TYR A 371 10.92 -13.60 15.13
C TYR A 371 12.44 -13.73 15.31
N GLU A 372 13.17 -14.12 14.27
CA GLU A 372 14.64 -14.20 14.30
C GLU A 372 15.29 -12.86 14.65
N ARG A 373 14.87 -11.76 14.02
CA ARG A 373 15.38 -10.41 14.36
C ARG A 373 15.02 -9.98 15.79
N LYS A 374 13.83 -10.32 16.26
CA LYS A 374 13.40 -10.01 17.63
C LYS A 374 14.20 -10.81 18.65
N ALA A 375 14.50 -12.08 18.35
CA ALA A 375 15.38 -12.92 19.16
C ALA A 375 16.78 -12.33 19.29
N LEU A 376 17.38 -11.89 18.18
CA LEU A 376 18.69 -11.24 18.17
C LEU A 376 18.71 -9.95 19.00
N LYS A 377 17.65 -9.14 18.93
CA LYS A 377 17.52 -7.94 19.77
C LYS A 377 17.47 -8.26 21.27
N TYR A 378 16.74 -9.31 21.67
CA TYR A 378 16.71 -9.75 23.07
C TYR A 378 18.06 -10.35 23.52
N LEU A 379 18.78 -11.00 22.61
CA LEU A 379 20.12 -11.49 22.88
C LEU A 379 21.09 -10.33 23.18
N ASP A 380 21.05 -9.25 22.39
CA ASP A 380 21.86 -8.04 22.62
C ASP A 380 21.51 -7.36 23.97
N LEU A 381 20.25 -7.44 24.39
CA LEU A 381 19.75 -6.93 25.67
C LEU A 381 20.03 -7.87 26.86
N LYS A 382 20.66 -9.04 26.63
CA LYS A 382 20.92 -10.09 27.63
C LYS A 382 19.64 -10.68 28.25
N GLU A 383 18.50 -10.56 27.57
CA GLU A 383 17.24 -11.21 27.94
C GLU A 383 17.16 -12.60 27.30
N TYR A 384 17.95 -13.52 27.84
CA TYR A 384 18.22 -14.83 27.22
C TYR A 384 16.98 -15.73 27.06
N GLN A 385 16.05 -15.74 28.03
CA GLN A 385 14.84 -16.55 27.94
C GLN A 385 13.95 -16.08 26.77
N ASN A 386 13.74 -14.77 26.65
CA ASN A 386 12.95 -14.20 25.56
C ASN A 386 13.62 -14.51 24.21
N ALA A 387 14.95 -14.41 24.11
CA ALA A 387 15.66 -14.78 22.90
C ALA A 387 15.43 -16.24 22.49
N ILE A 388 15.47 -17.18 23.45
CA ILE A 388 15.18 -18.60 23.23
C ILE A 388 13.75 -18.80 22.72
N ASP A 389 12.77 -18.21 23.40
CA ASP A 389 11.36 -18.36 23.03
C ASP A 389 11.11 -17.88 21.59
N TYR A 390 11.75 -16.77 21.18
CA TYR A 390 11.65 -16.27 19.80
C TYR A 390 12.40 -17.11 18.78
N PHE A 391 13.58 -17.66 19.11
CA PHE A 391 14.25 -18.59 18.21
C PHE A 391 13.47 -19.89 18.03
N GLU A 392 12.75 -20.34 19.06
CA GLU A 392 11.81 -21.47 18.96
C GLU A 392 10.67 -21.13 18.00
N LEU A 393 10.03 -19.96 18.17
CA LEU A 393 8.98 -19.48 17.27
C LEU A 393 9.48 -19.27 15.83
N ALA A 394 10.75 -18.90 15.65
CA ALA A 394 11.38 -18.73 14.34
C ALA A 394 11.79 -20.06 13.66
N GLU A 395 11.63 -21.21 14.33
CA GLU A 395 12.12 -22.52 13.88
C GLU A 395 13.66 -22.54 13.66
N ARG A 396 14.42 -21.70 14.38
CA ARG A 396 15.88 -21.52 14.25
C ARG A 396 16.65 -22.16 15.41
N PHE A 397 16.48 -23.46 15.60
CA PHE A 397 17.09 -24.19 16.72
C PHE A 397 18.64 -24.11 16.75
N VAL A 398 19.28 -23.94 15.60
CA VAL A 398 20.74 -23.77 15.46
C VAL A 398 21.25 -22.52 16.19
N CYS A 399 20.42 -21.49 16.32
CA CYS A 399 20.80 -20.22 16.95
C CYS A 399 20.84 -20.30 18.49
N PHE A 400 20.35 -21.38 19.10
CA PHE A 400 20.39 -21.51 20.56
C PHE A 400 21.80 -21.68 21.09
N ASP A 401 22.69 -22.32 20.33
CA ASP A 401 24.09 -22.40 20.72
C ASP A 401 24.69 -21.00 20.86
N MET A 402 24.29 -20.04 20.02
CA MET A 402 24.71 -18.64 20.17
C MET A 402 24.25 -18.05 21.51
N VAL A 403 23.00 -18.32 21.92
CA VAL A 403 22.47 -17.87 23.22
C VAL A 403 23.24 -18.51 24.36
N LEU A 404 23.46 -19.83 24.31
CA LEU A 404 24.17 -20.58 25.35
C LEU A 404 25.63 -20.14 25.47
N ILE A 405 26.32 -19.92 24.34
CA ILE A 405 27.67 -19.36 24.32
C ILE A 405 27.68 -18.02 25.05
N GLN A 406 26.75 -17.11 24.75
CA GLN A 406 26.69 -15.80 25.37
C GLN A 406 26.39 -15.88 26.88
N VAL A 407 25.50 -16.77 27.30
CA VAL A 407 25.19 -17.03 28.72
C VAL A 407 26.41 -17.55 29.48
N ILE A 408 27.15 -18.48 28.89
CA ILE A 408 28.37 -19.05 29.49
C ILE A 408 29.48 -17.97 29.57
N GLN A 409 29.63 -17.11 28.56
CA GLN A 409 30.57 -15.99 28.58
C GLN A 409 30.19 -14.92 29.63
N ASP A 410 28.91 -14.60 29.73
CA ASP A 410 28.39 -13.71 30.77
C ASP A 410 28.57 -14.30 32.17
N TYR A 411 28.40 -15.61 32.31
CA TYR A 411 28.70 -16.32 33.56
C TYR A 411 30.19 -16.23 33.91
N SER A 412 31.08 -16.45 32.94
CA SER A 412 32.54 -16.34 33.15
C SER A 412 32.95 -14.96 33.64
N SER A 413 32.31 -13.89 33.15
CA SER A 413 32.63 -12.51 33.56
C SER A 413 31.94 -12.06 34.85
N THR A 414 30.71 -12.50 35.13
CA THR A 414 29.91 -12.00 36.26
C THR A 414 29.84 -12.96 37.46
N GLY A 415 30.20 -14.23 37.26
CA GLY A 415 30.00 -15.30 38.24
C GLY A 415 28.53 -15.65 38.50
N THR A 416 27.58 -15.08 37.75
CA THR A 416 26.15 -15.30 37.95
C THR A 416 25.52 -16.00 36.75
N LEU A 417 25.27 -17.31 36.88
CA LEU A 417 24.56 -18.07 35.85
C LEU A 417 23.06 -17.75 35.87
N VAL A 418 22.51 -17.38 34.71
CA VAL A 418 21.06 -17.17 34.49
C VAL A 418 20.38 -18.53 34.30
N GLU A 419 19.26 -18.75 34.99
CA GLU A 419 18.46 -19.95 34.81
C GLU A 419 17.53 -19.78 33.60
N LEU A 420 17.67 -20.70 32.65
CA LEU A 420 16.89 -20.79 31.41
C LEU A 420 15.99 -22.02 31.43
N ASP A 421 14.74 -21.84 31.02
CA ASP A 421 13.81 -22.92 30.71
C ASP A 421 14.06 -23.40 29.28
N ILE A 422 14.92 -24.41 29.15
CA ILE A 422 15.21 -25.06 27.87
C ILE A 422 14.39 -26.34 27.80
N LYS A 423 13.30 -26.32 27.02
CA LYS A 423 12.49 -27.52 26.74
C LYS A 423 13.34 -28.65 26.16
N GLU A 424 12.93 -29.89 26.39
CA GLU A 424 13.64 -31.08 25.89
C GLU A 424 13.85 -31.02 24.37
N ARG A 425 15.12 -31.09 23.96
CA ARG A 425 15.55 -31.07 22.56
C ARG A 425 15.93 -32.46 22.07
N PRO A 426 15.66 -32.79 20.79
CA PRO A 426 16.11 -34.04 20.21
C PRO A 426 17.64 -34.14 20.06
N GLU A 427 18.34 -33.01 19.93
CA GLU A 427 19.80 -32.96 19.81
C GLU A 427 20.43 -32.10 20.94
N LYS A 428 21.11 -32.75 21.88
CA LYS A 428 21.89 -32.07 22.92
C LYS A 428 23.25 -31.67 22.37
N THR A 429 23.41 -30.39 22.05
CA THR A 429 24.70 -29.80 21.64
C THR A 429 25.69 -29.79 22.80
N VAL A 430 26.98 -29.61 22.50
CA VAL A 430 28.04 -29.50 23.53
C VAL A 430 27.71 -28.36 24.51
N TYR A 431 27.29 -27.20 24.01
CA TYR A 431 26.92 -26.05 24.83
C TYR A 431 25.70 -26.31 25.72
N THR A 432 24.72 -27.07 25.23
CA THR A 432 23.56 -27.48 26.04
C THR A 432 24.00 -28.35 27.23
N LYS A 433 24.92 -29.30 26.98
CA LYS A 433 25.49 -30.16 28.04
C LYS A 433 26.29 -29.35 29.05
N VAL A 434 27.21 -28.51 28.58
CA VAL A 434 28.04 -27.65 29.43
C VAL A 434 27.15 -26.77 30.31
N TYR A 435 26.18 -26.08 29.73
CA TYR A 435 25.22 -25.26 30.48
C TYR A 435 24.44 -26.07 31.52
N SER A 436 23.95 -27.27 31.17
CA SER A 436 23.22 -28.12 32.12
C SER A 436 24.07 -28.57 33.32
N TYR A 437 25.34 -28.93 33.08
CA TYR A 437 26.25 -29.30 34.16
C TYR A 437 26.59 -28.09 35.04
N LEU A 438 26.89 -26.92 34.44
CA LEU A 438 27.16 -25.70 35.20
C LEU A 438 25.96 -25.30 36.07
N LEU A 439 24.74 -25.44 35.56
CA LEU A 439 23.52 -25.19 36.32
C LEU A 439 23.36 -26.18 37.47
N ALA A 440 23.55 -27.48 37.22
CA ALA A 440 23.47 -28.52 38.24
C ALA A 440 24.50 -28.33 39.35
N ILE A 441 25.76 -28.03 38.99
CA ILE A 441 26.84 -27.69 39.94
C ILE A 441 26.41 -26.52 40.82
N LYS A 442 25.92 -25.42 40.21
CA LYS A 442 25.49 -24.23 40.95
C LYS A 442 24.34 -24.52 41.90
N GLN A 443 23.34 -25.29 41.46
CA GLN A 443 22.21 -25.73 42.30
C GLN A 443 22.69 -26.56 43.49
N SER A 444 23.51 -27.59 43.25
CA SER A 444 24.08 -28.43 44.32
C SER A 444 24.96 -27.64 45.30
N VAL A 445 25.74 -26.67 44.82
CA VAL A 445 26.53 -25.78 45.68
C VAL A 445 25.64 -24.88 46.55
N ASN A 446 24.55 -24.35 45.99
CA ASN A 446 23.57 -23.55 46.75
C ASN A 446 22.86 -24.37 47.82
N GLU A 447 22.59 -25.66 47.54
CA GLU A 447 22.02 -26.62 48.48
C GLU A 447 23.05 -27.17 49.48
N SER A 448 24.32 -26.78 49.38
CA SER A 448 25.45 -27.29 50.16
C SER A 448 25.74 -28.80 49.97
N ASP A 449 25.22 -29.40 48.90
CA ASP A 449 25.56 -30.76 48.47
C ASP A 449 26.79 -30.75 47.55
N TYR A 450 27.95 -30.55 48.17
CA TYR A 450 29.24 -30.55 47.45
C TYR A 450 29.58 -31.90 46.81
N THR A 451 29.00 -33.01 47.29
CA THR A 451 29.23 -34.35 46.71
C THR A 451 28.46 -34.54 45.40
N ALA A 452 27.23 -34.02 45.30
CA ALA A 452 26.52 -33.95 44.04
C ALA A 452 27.22 -32.99 43.07
N ALA A 453 27.62 -31.79 43.53
CA ALA A 453 28.36 -30.83 42.70
C ALA A 453 29.66 -31.43 42.12
N GLY A 454 30.40 -32.21 42.91
CA GLY A 454 31.62 -32.88 42.45
C GLY A 454 31.38 -33.97 41.40
N ARG A 455 30.24 -34.67 41.46
CA ARG A 455 29.84 -35.64 40.42
C ARG A 455 29.48 -34.96 39.11
N GLU A 456 28.65 -33.91 39.15
CA GLU A 456 28.28 -33.14 37.96
C GLU A 456 29.51 -32.46 37.33
N PHE A 457 30.45 -31.98 38.16
CA PHE A 457 31.72 -31.43 37.67
C PHE A 457 32.61 -32.48 37.00
N ARG A 458 32.67 -33.71 37.52
CA ARG A 458 33.37 -34.81 36.84
C ARG A 458 32.81 -35.05 35.45
N ASP A 459 31.50 -35.15 35.34
CA ASP A 459 30.83 -35.44 34.07
C ASP A 459 31.07 -34.32 33.06
N LEU A 460 31.13 -33.06 33.52
CA LEU A 460 31.51 -31.90 32.69
C LEU A 460 32.94 -32.03 32.15
N VAL A 461 33.91 -32.39 33.00
CA VAL A 461 35.32 -32.55 32.63
C VAL A 461 35.53 -33.72 31.67
N GLN A 462 34.72 -34.76 31.78
CA GLN A 462 34.78 -35.96 30.92
C GLN A 462 34.08 -35.78 29.55
N LEU A 463 33.53 -34.59 29.26
CA LEU A 463 32.99 -34.32 27.92
C LEU A 463 34.10 -34.40 26.86
N VAL A 464 33.88 -35.28 25.88
CA VAL A 464 34.86 -35.70 24.84
C VAL A 464 35.53 -34.53 24.10
N THR A 465 34.84 -33.38 23.97
CA THR A 465 35.39 -32.18 23.33
C THR A 465 34.81 -30.94 24.01
N LEU A 466 35.58 -30.32 24.91
CA LEU A 466 35.30 -28.98 25.41
C LEU A 466 35.94 -27.95 24.47
N PRO A 467 35.24 -26.87 24.09
CA PRO A 467 35.84 -25.75 23.37
C PRO A 467 36.95 -25.09 24.19
N ASP A 468 38.07 -24.73 23.56
CA ASP A 468 39.26 -24.18 24.24
C ASP A 468 38.93 -23.01 25.18
N TRP A 469 38.08 -22.09 24.73
CA TRP A 469 37.69 -20.92 25.53
C TRP A 469 36.87 -21.27 26.80
N ILE A 470 36.26 -22.46 26.87
CA ILE A 470 35.51 -22.94 28.05
C ILE A 470 36.45 -23.56 29.09
N ILE A 471 37.65 -24.03 28.69
CA ILE A 471 38.60 -24.71 29.58
C ILE A 471 38.96 -23.82 30.78
N SER A 472 39.21 -22.54 30.54
CA SER A 472 39.51 -21.55 31.59
C SER A 472 38.39 -21.44 32.63
N LEU A 473 37.14 -21.42 32.19
CA LEU A 473 35.96 -21.38 33.05
C LEU A 473 35.80 -22.66 33.87
N VAL A 474 35.93 -23.82 33.21
CA VAL A 474 35.84 -25.14 33.88
C VAL A 474 36.93 -25.27 34.94
N TYR A 475 38.15 -24.84 34.64
CA TYR A 475 39.25 -24.80 35.59
C TYR A 475 38.93 -23.91 36.81
N GLN A 476 38.44 -22.68 36.58
CA GLN A 476 38.05 -21.77 37.65
C GLN A 476 36.97 -22.35 38.56
N GLU A 477 35.94 -22.97 38.00
CA GLU A 477 34.86 -23.60 38.80
C GLU A 477 35.36 -24.82 39.58
N GLY A 478 36.25 -25.62 38.98
CA GLY A 478 36.89 -26.73 39.67
C GLY A 478 37.70 -26.27 40.88
N VAL A 479 38.51 -25.21 40.73
CA VAL A 479 39.28 -24.63 41.83
C VAL A 479 38.37 -24.11 42.94
N LYS A 480 37.28 -23.41 42.61
CA LYS A 480 36.29 -22.94 43.59
C LYS A 480 35.66 -24.08 44.39
N LEU A 481 35.38 -25.22 43.76
CA LEU A 481 34.88 -26.41 44.44
C LEU A 481 35.92 -26.98 45.41
N VAL A 482 37.19 -27.05 44.98
CA VAL A 482 38.31 -27.50 45.83
C VAL A 482 38.51 -26.57 47.03
N GLU A 483 38.44 -25.26 46.83
CA GLU A 483 38.57 -24.26 47.90
C GLU A 483 37.46 -24.37 48.93
N LYS A 484 36.22 -24.61 48.50
CA LYS A 484 35.08 -24.77 49.40
C LYS A 484 35.12 -26.11 50.14
N LYS A 485 35.44 -27.21 49.46
CA LYS A 485 35.47 -28.55 50.06
C LYS A 485 36.32 -29.54 49.25
N GLY A 486 37.64 -29.52 49.44
CA GLY A 486 38.60 -30.33 48.69
C GLY A 486 38.34 -31.84 48.57
N ASP A 487 37.62 -32.44 49.53
CA ASP A 487 37.33 -33.89 49.52
C ASP A 487 36.17 -34.28 48.59
N CYS A 488 35.51 -33.32 47.93
CA CYS A 488 34.34 -33.61 47.09
C CYS A 488 34.67 -34.02 45.64
N LEU A 489 35.91 -33.82 45.19
CA LEU A 489 36.38 -34.24 43.87
C LEU A 489 37.24 -35.50 44.01
N GLU A 490 37.12 -36.44 43.06
CA GLU A 490 37.99 -37.61 43.02
C GLU A 490 39.36 -37.28 42.44
N LEU A 491 40.36 -38.12 42.74
CA LEU A 491 41.74 -37.93 42.33
C LEU A 491 41.91 -37.80 40.81
N ASP A 492 41.12 -38.52 40.01
CA ASP A 492 41.13 -38.44 38.54
C ASP A 492 40.70 -37.05 38.02
N VAL A 493 39.69 -36.45 38.64
CA VAL A 493 39.22 -35.08 38.32
C VAL A 493 40.26 -34.04 38.72
N LEU A 494 40.89 -34.20 39.88
CA LEU A 494 41.97 -33.31 40.35
C LEU A 494 43.19 -33.36 39.42
N LEU A 495 43.54 -34.56 38.91
CA LEU A 495 44.59 -34.73 37.91
C LEU A 495 44.20 -34.09 36.57
N SER A 496 42.94 -34.22 36.14
CA SER A 496 42.42 -33.56 34.94
C SER A 496 42.49 -32.04 35.03
N LEU A 497 42.17 -31.46 36.20
CA LEU A 497 42.33 -30.03 36.47
C LEU A 497 43.81 -29.59 36.40
N LYS A 498 44.73 -30.44 36.86
CA LYS A 498 46.17 -30.18 36.77
C LYS A 498 46.67 -30.23 35.32
N GLU A 499 46.07 -31.04 34.46
CA GLU A 499 46.35 -31.06 33.02
C GLU A 499 45.83 -29.80 32.35
N MET A 500 44.57 -29.42 32.58
CA MET A 500 44.00 -28.15 32.08
C MET A 500 44.82 -26.93 32.50
N TRP A 501 45.34 -26.90 33.74
CA TRP A 501 46.24 -25.83 34.19
C TRP A 501 47.52 -25.74 33.34
N LYS A 502 48.13 -26.87 32.97
CA LYS A 502 49.33 -26.88 32.11
C LYS A 502 49.02 -26.37 30.71
N GLU A 503 47.85 -26.69 30.19
CA GLU A 503 47.38 -26.19 28.89
C GLU A 503 47.22 -24.67 28.94
N LEU A 504 46.54 -24.15 29.97
CA LEU A 504 46.33 -22.72 30.16
C LEU A 504 47.64 -21.94 30.38
N GLN A 505 48.66 -22.54 30.99
CA GLN A 505 49.99 -21.92 31.15
C GLN A 505 50.74 -21.71 29.82
N CYS A 506 50.39 -22.45 28.77
CA CYS A 506 51.03 -22.32 27.47
C CYS A 506 50.43 -21.19 26.62
N GLU A 507 49.35 -20.56 27.09
CA GLU A 507 48.64 -19.47 26.40
C GLU A 507 49.06 -18.08 26.91
N GLU A 508 49.03 -17.06 26.05
CA GLU A 508 49.25 -15.67 26.47
C GLU A 508 48.05 -15.16 27.28
N ASN A 509 48.21 -15.11 28.60
CA ASN A 509 47.18 -14.67 29.54
C ASN A 509 47.45 -13.27 30.12
N SER A 510 46.45 -12.72 30.81
CA SER A 510 46.63 -11.49 31.58
C SER A 510 47.41 -11.73 32.87
N LEU A 511 48.16 -10.72 33.35
CA LEU A 511 48.93 -10.79 34.60
C LEU A 511 48.09 -11.20 35.82
N GLU A 512 46.82 -10.77 35.88
CA GLU A 512 45.89 -11.14 36.97
C GLU A 512 45.50 -12.62 36.90
N PHE A 513 45.34 -13.15 35.68
CA PHE A 513 45.02 -14.55 35.45
C PHE A 513 46.23 -15.45 35.75
N ASP A 514 47.44 -15.02 35.42
CA ASP A 514 48.68 -15.74 35.77
C ASP A 514 48.83 -15.88 37.29
N LEU A 515 48.56 -14.79 38.04
CA LEU A 515 48.58 -14.82 39.51
C LEU A 515 47.50 -15.77 40.07
N PHE A 516 46.31 -15.79 39.45
CA PHE A 516 45.26 -16.77 39.79
C PHE A 516 45.71 -18.20 39.50
N LEU A 517 46.35 -18.48 38.36
CA LEU A 517 46.86 -19.82 38.03
C LEU A 517 47.92 -20.29 39.03
N ASP A 518 48.82 -19.42 39.48
CA ASP A 518 49.85 -19.74 40.46
C ASP A 518 49.26 -20.08 41.83
N THR A 519 48.31 -19.26 42.30
CA THR A 519 47.63 -19.49 43.58
C THR A 519 46.76 -20.75 43.55
N SER A 520 46.05 -20.98 42.44
CA SER A 520 45.22 -22.16 42.22
C SER A 520 46.04 -23.46 42.16
N SER A 521 47.25 -23.41 41.60
CA SER A 521 48.17 -24.56 41.53
C SER A 521 48.59 -25.07 42.91
N ILE A 522 48.81 -24.16 43.86
CA ILE A 522 49.12 -24.50 45.26
C ILE A 522 47.91 -25.18 45.92
N THR A 523 46.71 -24.63 45.72
CA THR A 523 45.46 -25.18 46.26
C THR A 523 45.19 -26.59 45.71
N LEU A 524 45.35 -26.79 44.40
CA LEU A 524 45.20 -28.10 43.76
C LEU A 524 46.23 -29.12 44.23
N SER A 525 47.51 -28.73 44.34
CA SER A 525 48.57 -29.65 44.80
C SER A 525 48.29 -30.15 46.22
N ARG A 526 47.85 -29.27 47.13
CA ARG A 526 47.46 -29.66 48.49
C ARG A 526 46.26 -30.59 48.52
N ALA A 527 45.29 -30.42 47.62
CA ALA A 527 44.12 -31.29 47.55
C ALA A 527 44.49 -32.69 47.02
N ILE A 528 45.39 -32.76 46.03
CA ILE A 528 45.94 -34.01 45.49
C ILE A 528 46.70 -34.77 46.58
N ASP A 529 47.59 -34.08 47.31
CA ASP A 529 48.40 -34.70 48.37
C ASP A 529 47.49 -35.34 49.44
N ARG A 530 46.44 -34.62 49.87
CA ARG A 530 45.45 -35.11 50.86
C ARG A 530 44.65 -36.34 50.43
N GLN A 531 44.43 -36.54 49.13
CA GLN A 531 43.73 -37.72 48.61
C GLN A 531 44.66 -38.90 48.31
N SER A 532 45.98 -38.64 48.25
CA SER A 532 47.00 -39.66 48.01
C SER A 532 47.58 -40.29 49.28
N GLU A 533 47.33 -39.67 50.43
CA GLU A 533 47.57 -40.21 51.78
C GLU A 533 46.41 -41.11 52.24
#